data_AF-A0A1V2I8D7-F1
#
_entry.id   AF-A0A1V2I8D7-F1
#
_cell.length_a   1.000
_cell.length_b   1.000
_cell.length_c   1.000
_cell.angle_alpha   90.00
_cell.angle_beta   90.00
_cell.angle_gamma   90.00
#
_symmetry.space_group_name_H-M   'P 1'
#
loop_
_entity.id
_entity.type
_entity.pdbx_description
1 polymer ?
#
loop_
_entity_poly.entity_id
_entity_poly.type
_entity_poly.pdbx_seq_one_letter_code
_entity_poly.pdbx_strand_id
1 'polypeptide(L)' 'MVRTHPDQGWSLLCNGVILFEDTGEILPTGRTVEPRRGPVRYGPARVPRPAAPRRAGIPAGV' A
#
# COMPACT_ATOMS: atom_id res chain seq x y z
N MET A 1 -2.59 25.52 15.77
CA MET A 1 -3.95 25.01 15.46
C MET A 1 -3.93 24.41 14.06
N VAL A 2 -4.52 23.24 13.88
CA VAL A 2 -4.71 22.58 12.57
C VAL A 2 -6.14 22.83 12.12
N ARG A 3 -6.37 23.12 10.84
CA ARG A 3 -7.71 23.16 10.24
C ARG A 3 -7.83 21.98 9.29
N THR A 4 -8.80 21.12 9.52
CA THR A 4 -9.06 19.94 8.70
C THR A 4 -10.33 20.15 7.89
N HIS A 5 -10.28 19.79 6.61
CA HIS A 5 -11.35 19.97 5.63
C HIS A 5 -11.69 18.60 5.03
N PRO A 6 -12.45 17.76 5.76
CA PRO A 6 -12.71 16.38 5.34
C PRO A 6 -13.47 16.31 4.02
N ASP A 7 -14.41 17.23 3.75
CA ASP A 7 -15.15 17.31 2.47
C ASP A 7 -14.25 17.59 1.26
N GLN A 8 -13.07 18.17 1.48
CA GLN A 8 -12.13 18.53 0.41
C GLN A 8 -10.85 17.67 0.41
N GLY A 9 -10.67 16.83 1.43
CA GLY A 9 -9.54 15.89 1.52
C GLY A 9 -8.19 16.55 1.81
N TRP A 10 -8.17 17.64 2.59
CA TRP A 10 -6.92 18.28 3.01
C TRP A 10 -6.98 18.86 4.43
N SER A 11 -5.81 19.07 5.01
CA SER A 11 -5.60 19.71 6.31
C SER A 11 -4.53 20.79 6.18
N LEU A 12 -4.84 22.00 6.64
CA LEU A 12 -3.87 23.09 6.78
C LEU A 12 -3.21 23.02 8.15
N LEU A 13 -1.92 22.71 8.15
CA LEU A 13 -1.09 22.66 9.34
C LEU A 13 -0.65 24.07 9.75
N CYS A 14 -0.33 24.27 11.04
CA CYS A 14 0.03 25.59 11.57
C CYS A 14 1.35 26.15 11.02
N ASN A 15 2.19 25.31 10.43
CA ASN A 15 3.39 25.70 9.71
C ASN A 15 3.09 26.16 8.26
N GLY A 16 1.83 26.24 7.85
CA GLY A 16 1.42 26.67 6.51
C GLY A 16 1.49 25.58 5.45
N VAL A 17 1.75 24.33 5.84
CA VAL A 17 1.73 23.18 4.94
C VAL A 17 0.29 22.73 4.73
N ILE A 18 -0.10 22.51 3.48
CA ILE A 18 -1.36 21.85 3.12
C ILE A 18 -1.04 20.36 2.95
N LEU A 19 -1.56 19.53 3.84
CA LEU A 19 -1.43 18.08 3.78
C LEU A 19 -2.70 17.50 3.14
N PHE A 20 -2.55 16.66 2.13
CA PHE A 20 -3.64 15.93 1.49
C PHE A 20 -3.80 14.53 2.09
N GLU A 21 -5.01 13.96 1.99
CA GLU A 21 -5.31 12.60 2.50
C GLU A 21 -4.44 11.51 1.84
N ASP A 22 -3.94 11.75 0.63
CA ASP A 22 -3.05 10.84 -0.10
C ASP A 22 -1.57 10.95 0.31
N THR A 23 -1.26 11.69 1.38
CA THR A 23 0.11 12.01 1.84
C THR A 23 0.87 12.98 0.92
N GLY A 24 0.18 13.61 -0.04
CA GLY A 24 0.72 14.76 -0.77
C GLY A 24 0.84 15.99 0.14
N GLU A 25 1.81 16.86 -0.11
CA GLU A 25 1.99 18.09 0.67
C GLU A 25 2.25 19.28 -0.26
N ILE A 26 1.65 20.44 0.03
CA ILE A 26 2.06 21.72 -0.54
C ILE A 26 2.73 22.54 0.56
N LEU A 27 3.99 22.89 0.33
CA LEU A 27 4.78 23.70 1.24
C LEU A 27 4.30 25.16 1.23
N PRO A 28 4.56 25.94 2.30
CA PRO A 28 4.27 27.37 2.33
C PRO A 28 4.95 28.16 1.21
N THR A 29 6.02 27.60 0.64
CA THR A 29 6.77 28.14 -0.50
C THR A 29 6.06 27.93 -1.83
N GLY A 30 4.92 27.22 -1.86
CA GLY A 30 4.19 26.85 -3.07
C GLY A 30 4.75 25.63 -3.79
N ARG A 31 5.77 24.95 -3.23
CA ARG A 31 6.30 23.71 -3.80
C ARG A 31 5.39 22.53 -3.46
N THR A 32 5.07 21.72 -4.48
CA THR A 32 4.36 20.45 -4.33
C THR A 32 5.34 19.33 -4.00
N VAL A 33 4.98 18.51 -3.03
CA VAL A 33 5.62 17.24 -2.67
C VAL A 33 4.64 16.14 -3.03
N GLU A 34 5.06 15.28 -3.96
CA GLU A 34 4.25 14.16 -4.44
C GLU A 34 3.92 13.17 -3.31
N PRO A 35 2.71 12.59 -3.28
CA PRO A 35 2.36 11.47 -2.43
C PRO A 35 3.46 10.42 -2.36
N ARG A 36 3.86 10.03 -1.14
CA ARG A 36 4.83 8.96 -0.92
C ARG A 36 4.15 7.61 -1.21
N ARG A 37 3.97 7.27 -2.48
CA ARG A 37 3.63 5.91 -2.90
C ARG A 37 4.84 5.04 -2.56
N GLY A 38 4.76 4.26 -1.49
CA GLY A 38 5.76 3.26 -1.19
C GLY A 38 6.01 2.39 -2.43
N PRO A 39 7.24 1.86 -2.65
CA PRO A 39 7.51 1.06 -3.82
C PRO A 39 6.46 -0.05 -3.88
N VAL A 40 5.71 -0.09 -4.98
CA VAL A 40 4.84 -1.23 -5.28
C VAL A 40 5.72 -2.46 -5.24
N ARG A 41 5.54 -3.29 -4.22
CA ARG A 41 6.21 -4.59 -4.17
C ARG A 41 5.53 -5.44 -5.23
N TYR A 42 6.04 -5.38 -6.46
CA TYR A 42 5.91 -6.48 -7.40
C TYR A 42 6.74 -7.63 -6.82
N GLY A 43 6.17 -8.31 -5.82
CA GLY A 43 6.70 -9.59 -5.37
C GLY A 43 6.57 -10.58 -6.52
N PRO A 44 7.43 -11.60 -6.60
CA PRO A 44 7.19 -12.68 -7.56
C PRO A 44 5.79 -13.23 -7.32
N ALA A 45 5.06 -13.49 -8.40
CA ALA A 45 3.74 -14.12 -8.34
C ALA A 45 3.82 -15.33 -7.40
N ARG A 46 2.89 -15.44 -6.44
CA ARG A 46 2.79 -16.63 -5.58
C ARG A 46 2.55 -17.83 -6.49
N VAL A 47 3.59 -18.60 -6.79
CA VAL A 47 3.46 -19.85 -7.55
C VAL A 47 2.67 -20.82 -6.65
N PRO A 48 1.48 -21.30 -7.08
CA PRO A 48 0.75 -22.31 -6.32
C PRO A 48 1.65 -23.53 -6.13
N ARG A 49 1.74 -24.01 -4.90
CA ARG A 49 2.50 -25.23 -4.60
C ARG A 49 1.88 -26.39 -5.41
N PRO A 50 2.64 -27.13 -6.24
CA PRO A 50 2.11 -28.25 -6.97
C PRO A 50 1.56 -29.30 -5.98
N ALA A 51 0.41 -29.89 -6.33
CA ALA A 51 -0.21 -30.92 -5.50
C ALA A 51 0.74 -32.12 -5.35
N ALA A 52 0.98 -32.54 -4.12
CA ALA A 52 1.80 -33.71 -3.85
C ALA A 52 1.17 -34.96 -4.50
N PRO A 53 1.97 -35.87 -5.06
CA PRO A 53 1.44 -37.12 -5.62
C PRO A 53 0.77 -37.93 -4.51
N ARG A 54 -0.46 -38.39 -4.77
CA ARG A 54 -1.16 -39.31 -3.90
C ARG A 54 -0.36 -40.61 -3.85
N ARG A 55 0.17 -40.95 -2.67
CA ARG A 55 0.90 -42.21 -2.45
C ARG A 55 -0.01 -43.37 -2.85
N ALA A 56 0.27 -44.01 -3.97
CA ALA A 56 -0.44 -45.21 -4.39
C ALA A 56 -0.22 -46.28 -3.29
N GLY A 57 -1.32 -46.79 -2.73
CA GLY A 57 -1.28 -47.87 -1.75
C GLY A 57 -0.68 -49.12 -2.38
N ILE A 58 0.24 -49.77 -1.66
CA ILE A 58 0.78 -51.07 -2.03
C ILE A 58 -0.39 -52.07 -1.98
N PRO A 59 -0.70 -52.82 -3.06
CA PRO A 59 -1.67 -53.90 -2.96
C PRO A 59 -1.08 -55.02 -2.09
N ALA A 60 -1.80 -55.41 -1.04
CA ALA A 60 -1.51 -56.62 -0.27
C ALA A 60 -1.67 -57.82 -1.21
N GLY A 61 -0.55 -58.49 -1.51
CA GLY A 61 -0.52 -59.69 -2.33
C GLY A 61 -0.67 -60.95 -1.47
N VAL A 62 -1.66 -61.75 -1.87
CA VAL A 62 -1.85 -63.23 -1.80
C VAL A 62 -1.42 -64.00 -0.54
#